data_AF-F4SEF6-F1
#
_entry.id   AF-F4SEF6-F1
#
_cell.length_a   1.000
_cell.length_b   1.000
_cell.length_c   1.000
_cell.angle_alpha   90.00
_cell.angle_beta   90.00
_cell.angle_gamma   90.00
#
_symmetry.space_group_name_H-M   'P 1'
#
loop_
_entity.id
_entity.type
_entity.pdbx_description
1 polymer ?
#
loop_
_entity_poly.entity_id
_entity_poly.type
_entity_poly.pdbx_seq_one_letter_code
_entity_poly.pdbx_strand_id
1 'polypeptide(L)'
;MTFCCRQKFAQMFAKCEATQSWLEHVTYQMNKMSYAEQADLLAGQIGLLKAYSTRVAHEVADEAVQIFGGRGISATGMGRFVEMFQRSYKFDAVLGGSEEILFDLGVRQAMRKMPNAVL
;
A
#
# COMPACT_ATOMS: atom_id res chain seq x y z
N MET A 1 18.47 -19.58 8.19
CA MET A 1 17.12 -19.09 7.85
C MET A 1 16.33 -20.26 7.26
N THR A 2 15.18 -20.63 7.83
CA THR A 2 14.40 -21.82 7.42
C THR A 2 13.56 -21.55 6.16
N PHE A 3 13.05 -22.60 5.52
CA PHE A 3 12.20 -22.49 4.31
C PHE A 3 10.99 -21.57 4.52
N CYS A 4 10.32 -21.68 5.66
CA CYS A 4 9.17 -20.83 6.04
C CYS A 4 9.54 -19.34 6.04
N CYS A 5 10.71 -18.97 6.59
CA CYS A 5 11.16 -17.57 6.56
C CYS A 5 11.44 -17.08 5.14
N ARG A 6 12.08 -17.90 4.30
CA ARG A 6 12.39 -17.52 2.90
C ARG A 6 11.13 -17.24 2.08
N GLN A 7 10.08 -18.03 2.27
CA GLN A 7 8.79 -17.79 1.63
C GLN A 7 8.19 -16.44 2.05
N LYS A 8 8.20 -16.14 3.36
CA LYS A 8 7.67 -14.87 3.89
C LYS A 8 8.42 -13.67 3.33
N PHE A 9 9.76 -13.72 3.33
CA PHE A 9 10.57 -12.68 2.69
C PHE A 9 10.25 -12.52 1.20
N ALA A 10 10.13 -13.61 0.45
CA ALA A 10 9.80 -13.54 -0.98
C ALA A 10 8.44 -12.84 -1.23
N GLN A 11 7.44 -13.13 -0.40
CA GLN A 11 6.13 -12.47 -0.49
C GLN A 11 6.19 -10.98 -0.12
N MET A 12 6.94 -10.62 0.93
CA MET A 12 7.14 -9.23 1.32
C MET A 12 7.83 -8.45 0.20
N PHE A 13 8.91 -9.00 -0.37
CA PHE A 13 9.63 -8.37 -1.48
C PHE A 13 8.74 -8.17 -2.70
N ALA A 14 8.00 -9.20 -3.12
CA ALA A 14 7.11 -9.10 -4.28
C ALA A 14 6.08 -7.96 -4.12
N LYS A 15 5.51 -7.78 -2.91
CA LYS A 15 4.55 -6.70 -2.64
C LYS A 15 5.21 -5.33 -2.60
N CYS A 16 6.41 -5.21 -2.03
CA CYS A 16 7.17 -3.97 -2.01
C CYS A 16 7.53 -3.53 -3.44
N GLU A 17 8.06 -4.45 -4.26
CA GLU A 17 8.39 -4.18 -5.66
C GLU A 17 7.16 -3.79 -6.49
N ALA A 18 6.03 -4.46 -6.28
CA ALA A 18 4.77 -4.09 -6.95
C ALA A 18 4.31 -2.67 -6.56
N THR A 19 4.40 -2.32 -5.27
CA THR A 19 4.05 -0.98 -4.78
C THR A 19 4.98 0.08 -5.34
N GLN A 20 6.29 -0.19 -5.36
CA GLN A 20 7.31 0.71 -5.90
C GLN A 20 7.09 0.96 -7.40
N SER A 21 6.84 -0.10 -8.17
CA SER A 21 6.58 0.00 -9.61
C SER A 21 5.34 0.84 -9.91
N TRP A 22 4.25 0.65 -9.14
CA TRP A 22 3.04 1.46 -9.31
C TRP A 22 3.27 2.93 -8.92
N LEU A 23 4.02 3.20 -7.84
CA LEU A 23 4.41 4.56 -7.45
C LEU A 23 5.22 5.25 -8.56
N GLU A 24 6.22 4.58 -9.11
CA GLU A 24 7.05 5.11 -10.21
C GLU A 24 6.19 5.37 -11.45
N HIS A 25 5.24 4.48 -11.76
CA HIS A 25 4.34 4.67 -12.90
C HIS A 25 3.45 5.91 -12.73
N VAL A 26 2.84 6.09 -11.57
CA VAL A 26 1.97 7.23 -11.26
C VAL A 26 2.77 8.53 -11.26
N THR A 27 3.93 8.55 -10.61
CA THR A 27 4.79 9.75 -10.55
C THR A 27 5.36 10.12 -11.91
N TYR A 28 5.68 9.14 -12.76
CA TYR A 28 6.04 9.40 -14.15
C TYR A 28 4.91 10.09 -14.91
N GLN A 29 3.67 9.61 -14.78
CA GLN A 29 2.50 10.24 -15.41
C GLN A 29 2.23 11.66 -14.87
N MET A 30 2.40 11.89 -13.57
CA MET A 30 2.28 13.22 -12.97
C MET A 30 3.24 14.23 -13.60
N ASN A 31 4.47 13.82 -13.93
CA ASN A 31 5.45 14.69 -14.58
C ASN A 31 5.17 14.97 -16.07
N LYS A 32 4.17 14.30 -16.67
CA LYS A 32 3.84 14.41 -18.10
C LYS A 32 2.46 15.01 -18.36
N MET A 33 1.70 15.32 -17.31
CA MET A 33 0.33 15.82 -17.39
C MET A 33 0.20 17.18 -16.73
N SER A 34 -0.70 18.02 -17.22
CA SER A 34 -1.11 19.24 -16.53
C SER A 34 -1.86 18.91 -15.23
N TYR A 35 -1.95 19.87 -14.31
CA TYR A 35 -2.67 19.65 -13.04
C TYR A 35 -4.13 19.25 -13.23
N ALA A 36 -4.81 19.82 -14.24
CA ALA A 36 -6.20 19.47 -14.56
C ALA A 36 -6.34 18.02 -15.05
N GLU A 37 -5.42 17.56 -15.90
CA GLU A 37 -5.40 16.18 -16.40
C GLU A 37 -5.06 15.19 -15.29
N GLN A 38 -4.10 15.54 -14.41
CA GLN A 38 -3.76 14.73 -13.24
C GLN A 38 -4.96 14.52 -12.33
N ALA A 39 -5.71 15.59 -12.03
CA ALA A 39 -6.89 15.53 -11.17
C ALA A 39 -8.00 14.64 -11.76
N ASP A 40 -8.14 14.62 -13.08
CA ASP A 40 -9.19 13.86 -13.77
C ASP A 40 -8.81 12.39 -14.04
N LEU A 41 -7.53 12.08 -14.27
CA LEU A 41 -7.07 10.74 -14.65
C LEU A 41 -6.36 9.98 -13.53
N LEU A 42 -5.58 10.68 -12.69
CA LEU A 42 -4.69 10.04 -11.72
C LEU A 42 -5.21 10.06 -10.29
N ALA A 43 -6.13 10.94 -9.93
CA ALA A 43 -6.61 11.07 -8.55
C ALA A 43 -7.13 9.74 -7.97
N GLY A 44 -7.91 8.97 -8.74
CA GLY A 44 -8.38 7.66 -8.36
C GLY A 44 -7.24 6.64 -8.23
N GLN A 45 -6.31 6.64 -9.19
CA GLN A 45 -5.12 5.76 -9.14
C GLN A 45 -4.22 6.05 -7.93
N ILE A 46 -4.02 7.32 -7.57
CA ILE A 46 -3.27 7.74 -6.39
C ILE A 46 -3.98 7.28 -5.11
N GLY A 47 -5.31 7.43 -5.04
CA GLY A 47 -6.09 6.95 -3.91
C GLY A 47 -5.99 5.44 -3.72
N LEU A 48 -6.14 4.68 -4.81
CA LEU A 48 -5.97 3.23 -4.82
C LEU A 48 -4.56 2.80 -4.42
N LEU A 49 -3.53 3.48 -4.95
CA LEU A 49 -2.13 3.21 -4.62
C LEU A 49 -1.87 3.40 -3.13
N LYS A 50 -2.38 4.48 -2.52
CA LYS A 50 -2.24 4.71 -1.08
C LYS A 50 -2.93 3.63 -0.26
N ALA A 51 -4.15 3.26 -0.62
CA ALA A 51 -4.89 2.20 0.09
C ALA A 51 -4.16 0.85 -0.02
N TYR A 52 -3.64 0.52 -1.20
CA TYR A 52 -2.87 -0.69 -1.43
C TYR A 52 -1.54 -0.68 -0.66
N SER A 53 -0.78 0.42 -0.67
CA SER A 53 0.52 0.50 0.01
C SER A 53 0.38 0.34 1.52
N THR A 54 -0.66 0.92 2.14
CA THR A 54 -0.91 0.78 3.57
C THR A 54 -1.38 -0.62 3.95
N ARG A 55 -2.12 -1.29 3.05
CA ARG A 55 -2.49 -2.69 3.21
C ARG A 55 -1.28 -3.61 3.13
N VAL A 56 -0.37 -3.37 2.19
CA VAL A 56 0.90 -4.08 2.09
C VAL A 56 1.75 -3.86 3.34
N ALA A 57 1.83 -2.63 3.85
CA ALA A 57 2.57 -2.32 5.08
C ALA A 57 2.06 -3.12 6.29
N HIS A 58 0.74 -3.28 6.43
CA HIS A 58 0.14 -4.12 7.46
C HIS A 58 0.58 -5.59 7.34
N GLU A 59 0.49 -6.17 6.15
CA GLU A 59 0.87 -7.56 5.91
C GLU A 59 2.38 -7.78 6.13
N VAL A 60 3.20 -6.82 5.72
CA VAL A 60 4.66 -6.82 5.97
C VAL A 60 4.96 -6.75 7.47
N ALA A 61 4.22 -5.95 8.24
CA ALA A 61 4.38 -5.85 9.69
C ALA A 61 4.05 -7.18 10.38
N ASP A 62 2.92 -7.79 10.03
CA ASP A 62 2.48 -9.08 10.59
C ASP A 62 3.49 -10.19 10.30
N GLU A 63 3.98 -10.26 9.06
CA GLU A 63 4.99 -11.23 8.66
C GLU A 63 6.33 -11.00 9.37
N ALA A 64 6.74 -9.75 9.55
CA ALA A 64 7.95 -9.41 10.29
C ALA A 64 7.85 -9.82 11.77
N VAL A 65 6.71 -9.63 12.43
CA VAL A 65 6.49 -10.09 13.80
C VAL A 65 6.60 -11.61 13.86
N GLN A 66 5.99 -12.33 12.94
CA GLN A 66 6.04 -13.79 12.90
C GLN A 66 7.46 -14.33 12.70
N ILE A 67 8.28 -13.66 11.88
CA ILE A 67 9.69 -14.02 11.67
C ILE A 67 10.51 -13.83 12.96
N PHE A 68 10.24 -12.76 13.72
CA PHE A 68 10.93 -12.46 14.98
C PHE A 68 10.36 -13.22 16.20
N GLY A 69 9.20 -13.86 16.06
CA GLY A 69 8.49 -14.55 17.13
C GLY A 69 8.15 -13.59 18.28
N GLY A 70 8.26 -14.04 19.53
CA GLY A 70 7.99 -13.19 20.71
C GLY A 70 8.86 -11.94 20.81
N ARG A 71 9.99 -11.88 20.11
CA ARG A 71 10.81 -10.66 20.04
C ARG A 71 10.19 -9.58 19.17
N GLY A 72 9.32 -9.94 18.21
CA GLY A 72 8.67 -9.00 17.30
C GLY A 72 7.71 -8.03 18.00
N ILE A 73 7.26 -8.36 19.21
CA ILE A 73 6.38 -7.52 20.04
C ILE A 73 7.12 -6.88 21.23
N SER A 74 8.44 -7.02 21.29
CA SER A 74 9.26 -6.44 22.37
C SER A 74 9.73 -5.04 21.98
N ALA A 75 9.34 -4.03 22.77
CA ALA A 75 9.71 -2.63 22.55
C ALA A 75 11.22 -2.34 22.70
N THR A 76 11.99 -3.25 23.29
CA THR A 76 13.43 -3.11 23.53
C THR A 76 14.23 -4.24 22.85
N GLY A 77 15.55 -4.09 22.80
CA GLY A 77 16.44 -5.07 22.18
C GLY A 77 16.32 -5.13 20.65
N MET A 78 16.53 -6.32 20.08
CA MET A 78 16.62 -6.49 18.62
C MET A 78 15.29 -6.34 17.88
N GLY A 79 14.16 -6.58 18.56
CA GLY A 79 12.82 -6.52 17.96
C GLY A 79 12.20 -5.13 17.94
N ARG A 80 12.85 -4.12 18.55
CA ARG A 80 12.29 -2.77 18.75
C ARG A 80 11.78 -2.10 17.48
N PHE A 81 12.44 -2.37 16.34
CA PHE A 81 12.05 -1.76 15.06
C PHE A 81 10.81 -2.44 14.45
N VAL A 82 10.69 -3.75 14.62
CA VAL A 82 9.52 -4.52 14.17
C VAL A 82 8.31 -4.14 15.00
N GLU A 83 8.47 -4.07 16.33
CA GLU A 83 7.40 -3.64 17.25
C GLU A 83 6.97 -2.20 16.95
N MET A 84 7.93 -1.28 16.79
CA MET A 84 7.62 0.11 16.46
C MET A 84 6.83 0.23 15.15
N PHE A 85 7.26 -0.48 14.10
CA PHE A 85 6.58 -0.47 12.81
C PHE A 85 5.16 -1.07 12.90
N GLN A 86 5.01 -2.20 13.61
CA GLN A 86 3.72 -2.83 13.86
C GLN A 86 2.77 -1.93 14.66
N ARG A 87 3.29 -1.08 15.55
CA ARG A 87 2.49 -0.08 16.25
C ARG A 87 2.12 1.12 15.37
N SER A 88 3.00 1.52 14.44
CA SER A 88 2.86 2.77 13.70
C SER A 88 2.21 2.64 12.32
N TYR A 89 2.22 1.47 11.66
CA TYR A 89 1.71 1.36 10.27
C TYR A 89 0.25 1.83 10.11
N LYS A 90 -0.57 1.75 11.17
CA LYS A 90 -1.97 2.15 11.12
C LYS A 90 -2.15 3.68 10.95
N PHE A 91 -1.16 4.49 11.35
CA PHE A 91 -1.20 5.93 11.10
C PHE A 91 -1.31 6.20 9.59
N ASP A 92 -0.50 5.55 8.77
CA ASP A 92 -0.53 5.74 7.32
C ASP A 92 -1.85 5.23 6.70
N ALA A 93 -2.41 4.14 7.25
CA ALA A 93 -3.70 3.61 6.79
C ALA A 93 -4.88 4.56 7.06
N VAL A 94 -4.86 5.29 8.17
CA VAL A 94 -5.97 6.17 8.61
C VAL A 94 -5.82 7.59 8.07
N LEU A 95 -4.60 8.13 8.08
CA LEU A 95 -4.33 9.49 7.64
C LEU A 95 -4.41 9.59 6.11
N GLY A 96 -4.90 10.73 5.60
CA GLY A 96 -5.04 10.96 4.15
C GLY A 96 -6.20 10.22 3.49
N GLY A 97 -7.19 9.74 4.28
CA GLY A 97 -8.38 9.04 3.81
C GLY A 97 -8.34 7.56 4.16
N SER A 98 -9.45 7.02 4.67
CA SER A 98 -9.56 5.58 4.97
C SER A 98 -9.62 4.76 3.68
N GLU A 99 -9.27 3.48 3.77
CA GLU A 99 -9.25 2.58 2.62
C GLU A 99 -10.59 2.55 1.87
N GLU A 100 -11.72 2.55 2.59
CA GLU A 100 -13.05 2.52 2.01
C GLU A 100 -13.35 3.77 1.18
N ILE A 101 -12.95 4.94 1.68
CA ILE A 101 -13.17 6.22 1.00
C ILE A 101 -12.31 6.30 -0.27
N LEU A 102 -11.09 5.78 -0.23
CA LEU A 102 -10.18 5.79 -1.37
C LEU A 102 -10.59 4.79 -2.45
N PHE A 103 -11.07 3.60 -2.05
CA PHE A 103 -11.64 2.64 -2.98
C PHE A 103 -12.89 3.19 -3.66
N ASP A 104 -13.79 3.82 -2.89
CA ASP A 104 -14.99 4.45 -3.44
C ASP A 104 -14.65 5.61 -4.38
N LEU A 105 -13.66 6.45 -4.05
CA LEU A 105 -13.16 7.49 -4.96
C LEU A 105 -12.67 6.90 -6.30
N GLY A 106 -11.87 5.83 -6.26
CA GLY A 106 -11.34 5.17 -7.46
C GLY A 106 -12.45 4.63 -8.35
N VAL A 107 -13.45 3.96 -7.76
CA VAL A 107 -14.61 3.43 -8.48
C VAL A 107 -15.47 4.54 -9.04
N ARG A 108 -15.79 5.58 -8.25
CA ARG A 108 -16.60 6.72 -8.71
C ARG A 108 -15.97 7.44 -9.90
N GLN A 109 -14.65 7.62 -9.90
CA GLN A 109 -13.95 8.23 -11.03
C GLN A 109 -13.98 7.34 -12.28
N ALA A 110 -13.81 6.03 -12.12
CA ALA A 110 -13.90 5.08 -13.24
C ALA A 110 -15.32 5.05 -13.83
N MET A 111 -16.35 4.97 -12.98
CA MET A 111 -17.76 4.94 -13.40
C MET A 111 -18.17 6.18 -14.20
N ARG A 112 -17.68 7.37 -13.82
CA ARG A 112 -17.97 8.62 -14.56
C ARG A 112 -17.52 8.57 -16.02
N LYS A 113 -16.51 7.75 -16.33
CA LYS A 113 -15.92 7.61 -17.67
C LYS A 113 -16.31 6.31 -18.37
N MET A 114 -17.07 5.43 -17.70
CA MET A 114 -17.49 4.17 -18.27
C MET A 114 -18.59 4.40 -19.32
N PRO A 115 -18.47 3.87 -20.55
CA PRO A 115 -19.53 3.97 -21.54
C PRO A 115 -20.76 3.18 -21.08
N ASN A 116 -21.96 3.65 -21.45
CA ASN A 116 -23.19 2.90 -21.18
C ASN A 116 -23.13 1.53 -21.86
N ALA A 117 -23.52 0.49 -21.12
CA ALA A 117 -23.61 -0.85 -21.68
C ALA A 117 -24.64 -0.85 -22.82
N VAL A 118 -24.16 -1.10 -24.04
CA VAL A 118 -25.00 -1.43 -25.19
C VAL A 118 -25.10 -2.94 -25.26
N LEU A 119 -26.29 -3.47 -24.94
CA LEU A 119 -26.67 -4.86 -25.14
C LEU A 119 -27.09 -5.08 -26.60
#